data_AF-A0A3L8CPQ6-F1
#
_entry.id   AF-A0A3L8CPQ6-F1
#
_cell.length_a   1.000
_cell.length_b   1.000
_cell.length_c   1.000
_cell.angle_alpha   90.00
_cell.angle_beta   90.00
_cell.angle_gamma   90.00
#
_symmetry.space_group_name_H-M   'P 1'
#
loop_
_entity.id
_entity.type
_entity.pdbx_description
1 polymer ?
#
loop_
_entity_poly.entity_id
_entity_poly.type
_entity_poly.pdbx_seq_one_letter_code
_entity_poly.pdbx_strand_id
1 'polypeptide(L)'
;MKNAETPTVKVVLYGAMSSLGSALMAEMLRRQHEVIAILDDLTALAPRPGLRTKNGDLFDSERVKQSVAGSSAVICLLDAPGLPISSEHVEKTIVPGPVEQVLAVDALIDGMQAAGISRVFVVGDFAELDEPEVEDNLQLHAAEEILEALQGSGLQWTLVDAPRAVAGLTIEHFSQVSSSLEPGLAEPLERLNRVAVGIADELRLNLHVAEHVNFVAATDY
;
A
#
# COMPACT_ATOMS: atom_id res chain seq x y z
N MET A 1 10.85 -10.66 -33.65
CA MET A 1 10.67 -9.32 -33.02
C MET A 1 10.57 -9.53 -31.53
N LYS A 2 11.38 -8.85 -30.71
CA LYS A 2 11.19 -8.81 -29.27
C LYS A 2 10.21 -7.66 -28.99
N ASN A 3 9.09 -7.93 -28.30
CA ASN A 3 8.18 -6.86 -27.90
C ASN A 3 8.96 -5.87 -27.03
N ALA A 4 8.97 -4.60 -27.44
CA ALA A 4 9.60 -3.50 -26.73
C ALA A 4 8.63 -2.83 -25.72
N GLU A 5 7.46 -3.43 -25.52
CA GLU A 5 6.49 -2.98 -24.53
C GLU A 5 6.98 -3.35 -23.13
N THR A 6 6.98 -2.37 -22.21
CA THR A 6 7.20 -2.60 -20.78
C THR A 6 6.21 -3.68 -20.30
N PRO A 7 6.64 -4.70 -19.56
CA PRO A 7 5.72 -5.68 -19.01
C PRO A 7 4.65 -4.96 -18.18
N THR A 8 3.38 -5.15 -18.53
CA THR A 8 2.27 -4.65 -17.72
C THR A 8 2.25 -5.40 -16.39
N VAL A 9 2.62 -4.72 -15.31
CA VAL A 9 2.56 -5.25 -13.95
C VAL A 9 1.12 -5.17 -13.45
N LYS A 10 0.62 -6.25 -12.84
CA LYS A 10 -0.68 -6.27 -12.17
C LYS A 10 -0.46 -6.10 -10.67
N VAL A 11 -0.84 -4.96 -10.12
CA VAL A 11 -0.65 -4.63 -8.71
C VAL A 11 -1.97 -4.72 -7.99
N VAL A 12 -2.02 -5.47 -6.89
CA VAL A 12 -3.14 -5.46 -5.97
C VAL A 12 -2.88 -4.41 -4.90
N LEU A 13 -3.87 -3.55 -4.63
CA LEU A 13 -3.75 -2.44 -3.70
C LEU A 13 -4.83 -2.53 -2.62
N TYR A 14 -4.41 -2.77 -1.39
CA TYR A 14 -5.21 -2.57 -0.19
C TYR A 14 -5.05 -1.14 0.31
N GLY A 15 -6.15 -0.49 0.72
CA GLY A 15 -6.13 0.92 1.14
C GLY A 15 -6.19 1.92 -0.02
N ALA A 16 -6.74 1.51 -1.18
CA ALA A 16 -6.78 2.33 -2.39
C ALA A 16 -7.51 3.69 -2.21
N MET A 17 -8.43 3.81 -1.26
CA MET A 17 -9.18 5.05 -1.00
C MET A 17 -8.41 6.06 -0.14
N SER A 18 -7.23 5.71 0.38
CA SER A 18 -6.40 6.65 1.14
C SER A 18 -5.73 7.67 0.22
N SER A 19 -5.13 8.70 0.82
CA SER A 19 -4.38 9.71 0.08
C SER A 19 -3.16 9.13 -0.66
N LEU A 20 -2.41 8.24 -0.01
CA LEU A 20 -1.32 7.52 -0.67
C LEU A 20 -1.84 6.48 -1.66
N GLY A 21 -2.94 5.78 -1.34
CA GLY A 21 -3.58 4.85 -2.26
C GLY A 21 -4.02 5.52 -3.57
N SER A 22 -4.57 6.73 -3.47
CA SER A 22 -4.90 7.59 -4.61
C SER A 22 -3.68 7.99 -5.44
N ALA A 23 -2.57 8.36 -4.79
CA ALA A 23 -1.31 8.66 -5.45
C ALA A 23 -0.73 7.44 -6.19
N LEU A 24 -0.72 6.28 -5.52
CA LEU A 24 -0.26 5.02 -6.09
C LEU A 24 -1.11 4.59 -7.29
N MET A 25 -2.44 4.69 -7.20
CA MET A 25 -3.31 4.42 -8.35
C MET A 25 -2.98 5.33 -9.53
N ALA A 26 -2.87 6.64 -9.30
CA ALA A 26 -2.54 7.58 -10.37
C ALA A 26 -1.19 7.25 -11.02
N GLU A 27 -0.16 6.98 -10.22
CA GLU A 27 1.19 6.71 -10.71
C GLU A 27 1.29 5.37 -11.47
N MET A 28 0.70 4.30 -10.93
CA MET A 28 0.69 2.98 -11.59
C MET A 28 -0.06 3.02 -12.93
N LEU A 29 -1.24 3.67 -12.96
CA LEU A 29 -2.01 3.82 -14.18
C LEU A 29 -1.28 4.70 -15.21
N ARG A 30 -0.58 5.76 -14.77
CA ARG A 30 0.25 6.62 -15.62
C ARG A 30 1.39 5.83 -16.28
N ARG A 31 1.94 4.83 -15.58
CA ARG A 31 2.96 3.89 -16.11
C ARG A 31 2.37 2.74 -16.93
N GLN A 32 1.06 2.76 -17.21
CA GLN A 32 0.34 1.71 -17.93
C GLN A 32 0.37 0.34 -17.23
N HIS A 33 0.47 0.34 -15.90
CA HIS A 33 0.24 -0.85 -15.08
C HIS A 33 -1.25 -1.05 -14.80
N GLU A 34 -1.63 -2.28 -14.48
CA GLU A 34 -2.99 -2.59 -14.03
C GLU A 34 -3.04 -2.54 -12.50
N VAL A 35 -4.03 -1.83 -11.95
CA VAL A 35 -4.29 -1.78 -10.52
C VAL A 35 -5.59 -2.51 -10.20
N ILE A 36 -5.52 -3.42 -9.24
CA ILE A 36 -6.65 -4.13 -8.66
C ILE A 36 -6.85 -3.58 -7.24
N ALA A 37 -7.76 -2.62 -7.10
CA ALA A 37 -8.12 -2.06 -5.80
C ALA A 37 -9.03 -3.03 -5.03
N ILE A 38 -8.67 -3.37 -3.80
CA ILE A 38 -9.50 -4.20 -2.92
C ILE A 38 -10.41 -3.28 -2.11
N LEU A 39 -11.73 -3.41 -2.31
CA LEU A 39 -12.75 -2.54 -1.74
C LEU A 39 -13.99 -3.35 -1.34
N ASP A 40 -14.67 -2.91 -0.28
CA ASP A 40 -16.01 -3.37 0.08
C ASP A 40 -17.03 -2.98 -0.99
N ASP A 41 -17.10 -1.68 -1.29
CA ASP A 41 -17.95 -1.13 -2.34
C ASP A 41 -17.18 -1.04 -3.66
N LEU A 42 -17.48 -1.97 -4.57
CA LEU A 42 -16.85 -2.06 -5.89
C LEU A 42 -17.21 -0.88 -6.81
N THR A 43 -18.19 -0.06 -6.44
CA THR A 43 -18.63 1.12 -7.18
C THR A 43 -18.05 2.43 -6.66
N ALA A 44 -17.28 2.39 -5.56
CA ALA A 44 -16.68 3.57 -4.95
C ALA A 44 -15.67 4.30 -5.84
N LEU A 45 -15.07 3.60 -6.81
CA LEU A 45 -14.14 4.18 -7.77
C LEU A 45 -14.77 4.29 -9.16
N ALA A 46 -14.65 5.48 -9.77
CA ALA A 46 -15.02 5.67 -11.17
C ALA A 46 -14.20 4.73 -12.09
N PRO A 47 -14.82 4.08 -13.09
CA PRO A 47 -14.11 3.20 -14.02
C PRO A 47 -13.01 3.93 -14.78
N ARG A 48 -11.81 3.34 -14.85
CA ARG A 48 -10.66 3.87 -15.60
C ARG A 48 -9.93 2.73 -16.32
N PRO A 49 -9.34 2.98 -17.51
CA PRO A 49 -8.50 1.98 -18.16
C PRO A 49 -7.36 1.53 -17.24
N GLY A 50 -7.17 0.22 -17.10
CA GLY A 50 -6.16 -0.35 -16.21
C GLY A 50 -6.57 -0.47 -14.74
N LEU A 51 -7.70 0.12 -14.32
CA LEU A 51 -8.21 0.01 -12.95
C LEU A 51 -9.31 -1.06 -12.88
N ARG A 52 -9.21 -1.94 -11.90
CA ARG A 52 -10.21 -2.95 -11.54
C ARG A 52 -10.48 -2.89 -10.05
N THR A 53 -11.70 -3.21 -9.66
CA THR A 53 -12.07 -3.39 -8.25
C THR A 53 -12.35 -4.86 -8.00
N LYS A 54 -11.90 -5.36 -6.84
CA LYS A 54 -12.25 -6.69 -6.32
C LYS A 54 -12.65 -6.56 -4.87
N ASN A 55 -13.49 -7.48 -4.41
CA ASN A 55 -13.75 -7.64 -2.99
C ASN A 55 -12.66 -8.54 -2.39
N GLY A 56 -12.41 -8.39 -1.10
CA GLY A 56 -11.43 -9.15 -0.34
C GLY A 56 -11.57 -8.79 1.12
N ASP A 57 -10.85 -9.51 1.97
CA ASP A 57 -10.76 -9.23 3.40
C ASP A 57 -9.30 -9.42 3.78
N LEU A 58 -8.70 -8.43 4.43
CA LEU A 58 -7.29 -8.49 4.81
C LEU A 58 -7.07 -9.39 6.04
N PHE A 59 -8.12 -9.77 6.75
CA PHE A 59 -8.07 -10.61 7.96
C PHE A 59 -8.43 -12.09 7.69
N ASP A 60 -8.72 -12.45 6.45
CA ASP A 60 -9.02 -13.82 6.02
C ASP A 60 -8.05 -14.21 4.89
N SER A 61 -7.13 -15.13 5.20
CA SER A 61 -6.08 -15.55 4.27
C SER A 61 -6.62 -16.21 2.99
N GLU A 62 -7.77 -16.89 3.04
CA GLU A 62 -8.40 -17.45 1.83
C GLU A 62 -9.02 -16.34 0.97
N ARG A 63 -9.56 -15.28 1.58
CA ARG A 63 -10.02 -14.08 0.86
C ARG A 63 -8.86 -13.31 0.26
N VAL A 64 -7.75 -13.16 0.98
CA VAL A 64 -6.50 -12.58 0.45
C VAL A 64 -6.03 -13.38 -0.76
N LYS A 65 -5.87 -14.69 -0.63
CA LYS A 65 -5.45 -15.58 -1.73
C LYS A 65 -6.29 -15.38 -2.99
N GLN A 66 -7.61 -15.27 -2.86
CA GLN A 66 -8.52 -15.02 -3.98
C GLN A 66 -8.34 -13.63 -4.60
N SER A 67 -8.16 -12.60 -3.76
CA SER A 67 -8.00 -11.22 -4.21
C SER A 67 -6.69 -11.03 -4.98
N VAL A 68 -5.60 -11.61 -4.47
CA VAL A 68 -4.23 -11.46 -4.99
C VAL A 68 -3.90 -12.40 -6.15
N ALA A 69 -4.70 -13.45 -6.37
CA ALA A 69 -4.45 -14.42 -7.44
C ALA A 69 -4.25 -13.76 -8.82
N GLY A 70 -3.12 -14.12 -9.46
CA GLY A 70 -2.74 -13.64 -10.80
C GLY A 70 -2.18 -12.21 -10.83
N SER A 71 -1.92 -11.60 -9.67
CA SER A 71 -1.15 -10.36 -9.57
C SER A 71 0.35 -10.61 -9.71
N SER A 72 1.11 -9.55 -9.89
CA SER A 72 2.58 -9.55 -9.91
C SER A 72 3.16 -9.08 -8.58
N ALA A 73 2.44 -8.20 -7.88
CA ALA A 73 2.80 -7.68 -6.57
C ALA A 73 1.56 -7.24 -5.79
N VAL A 74 1.72 -7.14 -4.48
CA VAL A 74 0.70 -6.61 -3.56
C VAL A 74 1.28 -5.41 -2.82
N ILE A 75 0.49 -4.35 -2.69
CA ILE A 75 0.79 -3.19 -1.85
C ILE A 75 -0.30 -3.10 -0.79
N CYS A 76 0.10 -3.12 0.47
CA CYS A 76 -0.80 -3.03 1.61
C CYS A 76 -0.50 -1.76 2.42
N LEU A 77 -1.47 -0.85 2.46
CA LEU A 77 -1.39 0.38 3.27
C LEU A 77 -2.13 0.16 4.59
N LEU A 78 -1.40 -0.17 5.66
CA LEU A 78 -1.96 -0.54 6.96
C LEU A 78 -2.61 0.63 7.70
N ASP A 79 -2.15 1.85 7.43
CA ASP A 79 -2.66 3.10 7.98
C ASP A 79 -3.89 3.65 7.21
N ALA A 80 -4.32 2.95 6.15
CA ALA A 80 -5.41 3.42 5.31
C ALA A 80 -6.77 3.30 6.01
N PRO A 81 -7.59 4.36 6.01
CA PRO A 81 -8.95 4.28 6.50
C PRO A 81 -9.80 3.40 5.57
N GLY A 82 -10.67 2.59 6.16
CA GLY A 82 -11.61 1.75 5.40
C GLY A 82 -10.96 0.59 4.65
N LEU A 83 -9.87 0.04 5.22
CA LEU A 83 -9.40 -1.29 4.82
C LEU A 83 -10.58 -2.28 4.87
N PRO A 84 -10.68 -3.23 3.94
CA PRO A 84 -11.77 -4.18 3.92
C PRO A 84 -11.61 -5.16 5.07
N ILE A 85 -12.44 -4.98 6.10
CA ILE A 85 -12.53 -5.82 7.31
C ILE A 85 -13.95 -6.39 7.36
N SER A 86 -14.12 -7.71 7.32
CA SER A 86 -15.46 -8.31 7.49
C SER A 86 -15.85 -8.51 8.95
N SER A 87 -15.09 -7.98 9.92
CA SER A 87 -15.40 -8.19 11.33
C SER A 87 -16.67 -7.43 11.72
N GLU A 88 -17.63 -8.13 12.33
CA GLU A 88 -18.91 -7.56 12.80
C GLU A 88 -18.76 -6.46 13.88
N HIS A 89 -17.53 -6.17 14.33
CA HIS A 89 -17.24 -5.38 15.53
C HIS A 89 -16.41 -4.10 15.27
N VAL A 90 -16.01 -3.80 14.04
CA VAL A 90 -15.22 -2.60 13.72
C VAL A 90 -16.01 -1.69 12.78
N GLU A 91 -16.20 -0.42 13.17
CA GLU A 91 -16.77 0.57 12.25
C GLU A 91 -15.85 0.70 11.04
N LYS A 92 -16.41 0.59 9.83
CA LYS A 92 -15.73 0.57 8.53
C LYS A 92 -14.89 1.82 8.18
N THR A 93 -14.74 2.75 9.11
CA THR A 93 -14.01 4.02 8.96
C THR A 93 -12.78 4.10 9.88
N ILE A 94 -12.55 3.09 10.71
CA ILE A 94 -11.46 3.08 11.69
C ILE A 94 -10.18 2.53 11.05
N VAL A 95 -9.05 3.20 11.31
CA VAL A 95 -7.71 2.69 10.96
C VAL A 95 -7.38 1.53 11.89
N PRO A 96 -6.92 0.37 11.40
CA PRO A 96 -6.54 -0.76 12.25
C PRO A 96 -5.56 -0.35 13.35
N GLY A 97 -5.82 -0.80 14.58
CA GLY A 97 -4.87 -0.66 15.68
C GLY A 97 -3.65 -1.57 15.49
N PRO A 98 -2.62 -1.44 16.34
CA PRO A 98 -1.38 -2.19 16.17
C PRO A 98 -1.58 -3.70 16.12
N VAL A 99 -2.43 -4.26 16.99
CA VAL A 99 -2.74 -5.70 17.03
C VAL A 99 -3.47 -6.15 15.76
N GLU A 100 -4.42 -5.34 15.27
CA GLU A 100 -5.11 -5.63 14.02
C GLU A 100 -4.17 -5.57 12.81
N GLN A 101 -3.16 -4.70 12.83
CA GLN A 101 -2.16 -4.63 11.76
C GLN A 101 -1.31 -5.91 11.69
N VAL A 102 -0.90 -6.47 12.83
CA VAL A 102 -0.19 -7.76 12.87
C VAL A 102 -1.05 -8.87 12.27
N LEU A 103 -2.30 -9.01 12.72
CA LEU A 103 -3.24 -10.02 12.22
C LEU A 103 -3.50 -9.89 10.70
N ALA A 104 -3.61 -8.65 10.23
CA ALA A 104 -3.77 -8.34 8.81
C ALA A 104 -2.55 -8.75 7.98
N VAL A 105 -1.33 -8.52 8.50
CA VAL A 105 -0.09 -8.91 7.82
C VAL A 105 0.08 -10.42 7.82
N ASP A 106 -0.23 -11.12 8.91
CA ASP A 106 -0.18 -12.59 8.96
C ASP A 106 -1.12 -13.22 7.91
N ALA A 107 -2.38 -12.78 7.87
CA ALA A 107 -3.34 -13.26 6.88
C ALA A 107 -2.93 -12.88 5.45
N LEU A 108 -2.31 -11.71 5.26
CA LEU A 108 -1.74 -11.29 3.99
C LEU A 108 -0.63 -12.23 3.53
N ILE A 109 0.34 -12.52 4.40
CA ILE A 109 1.47 -13.41 4.13
C ILE A 109 0.96 -14.80 3.73
N ASP A 110 0.08 -15.39 4.55
CA ASP A 110 -0.49 -16.71 4.31
C ASP A 110 -1.23 -16.77 2.97
N GLY A 111 -2.08 -15.77 2.70
CA GLY A 111 -2.85 -15.68 1.47
C GLY A 111 -1.96 -15.51 0.23
N MET A 112 -0.90 -14.71 0.33
CA MET A 112 0.07 -14.50 -0.75
C MET A 112 0.89 -15.76 -1.04
N GLN A 113 1.38 -16.44 -0.01
CA GLN A 113 2.09 -17.71 -0.14
C GLN A 113 1.20 -18.78 -0.78
N ALA A 114 -0.05 -18.90 -0.34
CA ALA A 114 -1.02 -19.84 -0.90
C ALA A 114 -1.39 -19.53 -2.36
N ALA A 115 -1.33 -18.26 -2.77
CA ALA A 115 -1.53 -17.83 -4.15
C ALA A 115 -0.26 -17.89 -5.02
N GLY A 116 0.90 -18.15 -4.43
CA GLY A 116 2.20 -18.17 -5.11
C GLY A 116 2.69 -16.78 -5.53
N ILE A 117 2.26 -15.72 -4.84
CA ILE A 117 2.70 -14.33 -5.10
C ILE A 117 3.81 -13.97 -4.13
N SER A 118 4.97 -13.57 -4.65
CA SER A 118 6.16 -13.35 -3.80
C SER A 118 6.45 -11.89 -3.47
N ARG A 119 6.01 -10.91 -4.27
CA ARG A 119 6.38 -9.49 -4.09
C ARG A 119 5.32 -8.74 -3.28
N VAL A 120 5.73 -8.21 -2.12
CA VAL A 120 4.85 -7.42 -1.24
C VAL A 120 5.51 -6.10 -0.81
N PHE A 121 4.69 -5.05 -0.72
CA PHE A 121 5.01 -3.80 -0.04
C PHE A 121 4.05 -3.66 1.12
N VAL A 122 4.59 -3.47 2.32
CA VAL A 122 3.81 -3.18 3.53
C VAL A 122 4.14 -1.75 3.94
N VAL A 123 3.13 -0.89 3.95
CA VAL A 123 3.27 0.53 4.27
C VAL A 123 2.52 0.81 5.57
N GLY A 124 3.18 1.45 6.53
CA GLY A 124 2.65 1.65 7.87
C GLY A 124 3.56 2.52 8.71
N ASP A 125 3.23 2.67 9.99
CA ASP A 125 4.06 3.41 10.94
C ASP A 125 5.15 2.50 11.50
N PHE A 126 6.34 2.61 10.90
CA PHE A 126 7.51 1.77 11.20
C PHE A 126 8.75 2.60 11.57
N ALA A 127 8.63 3.92 11.68
CA ALA A 127 9.75 4.83 11.93
C ALA A 127 10.47 4.52 13.27
N GLU A 128 9.73 3.99 14.24
CA GLU A 128 10.25 3.61 15.56
C GLU A 128 11.16 2.38 15.53
N LEU A 129 11.21 1.61 14.42
CA LEU A 129 12.13 0.47 14.29
C LEU A 129 13.60 0.90 14.22
N ASP A 130 13.88 2.07 13.64
CA ASP A 130 15.23 2.60 13.48
C ASP A 130 15.72 3.33 14.75
N GLU A 131 14.82 4.04 15.42
CA GLU A 131 15.10 4.82 16.64
C GLU A 131 14.04 4.50 17.72
N PRO A 132 14.16 3.37 18.44
CA PRO A 132 13.19 3.01 19.46
C PRO A 132 13.26 3.99 20.63
N GLU A 133 12.18 4.74 20.85
CA GLU A 133 11.99 5.50 22.09
C GLU A 133 11.71 4.55 23.27
N VAL A 134 12.04 4.99 24.49
CA VAL A 134 12.19 4.11 25.67
C VAL A 134 10.85 3.73 26.35
N GLU A 135 9.69 4.08 25.78
CA GLU A 135 8.40 3.75 26.38
C GLU A 135 7.71 2.56 25.69
N ASP A 136 7.01 1.77 26.50
CA ASP A 136 6.20 0.60 26.16
C ASP A 136 5.14 0.97 25.09
N ASN A 137 5.58 0.99 23.83
CA ASN A 137 4.76 1.38 22.71
C ASN A 137 4.24 0.13 21.99
N LEU A 138 2.94 -0.11 22.14
CA LEU A 138 2.23 -1.17 21.43
C LEU A 138 2.43 -1.09 19.91
N GLN A 139 2.66 0.12 19.37
CA GLN A 139 2.98 0.32 17.95
C GLN A 139 4.35 -0.24 17.59
N LEU A 140 5.40 0.04 18.38
CA LEU A 140 6.73 -0.52 18.18
C LEU A 140 6.70 -2.06 18.22
N HIS A 141 5.99 -2.63 19.21
CA HIS A 141 5.88 -4.08 19.31
C HIS A 141 5.17 -4.71 18.10
N ALA A 142 4.08 -4.10 17.63
CA ALA A 142 3.42 -4.54 16.41
C ALA A 142 4.32 -4.41 15.17
N ALA A 143 5.09 -3.34 15.06
CA ALA A 143 6.06 -3.14 13.98
C ALA A 143 7.15 -4.22 13.98
N GLU A 144 7.67 -4.58 15.17
CA GLU A 144 8.64 -5.67 15.35
C GLU A 144 8.04 -7.03 14.94
N GLU A 145 6.82 -7.34 15.40
CA GLU A 145 6.12 -8.58 15.04
C GLU A 145 5.86 -8.67 13.52
N ILE A 146 5.43 -7.58 12.88
CA ILE A 146 5.24 -7.48 11.44
C ILE A 146 6.56 -7.74 10.70
N LEU A 147 7.66 -7.12 11.15
CA LEU A 147 8.97 -7.30 10.53
C LEU A 147 9.45 -8.75 10.68
N GLU A 148 9.30 -9.36 11.86
CA GLU A 148 9.67 -10.75 12.11
C GLU A 148 8.86 -11.71 11.22
N ALA A 149 7.54 -11.52 11.11
CA ALA A 149 6.68 -12.31 10.24
C ALA A 149 7.11 -12.21 8.77
N LEU A 150 7.41 -11.00 8.28
CA LEU A 150 7.89 -10.78 6.92
C LEU A 150 9.25 -11.44 6.67
N GLN A 151 10.19 -11.32 7.61
CA GLN A 151 11.50 -11.99 7.54
C GLN A 151 11.36 -13.53 7.49
N GLY A 152 10.44 -14.10 8.26
CA GLY A 152 10.16 -15.54 8.30
C GLY A 152 9.37 -16.07 7.09
N SER A 153 8.70 -15.19 6.34
CA SER A 153 7.78 -15.58 5.26
C SER A 153 8.45 -16.09 3.96
N GLY A 154 9.71 -15.74 3.72
CA GLY A 154 10.36 -15.98 2.43
C GLY A 154 9.80 -15.18 1.24
N LEU A 155 8.91 -14.20 1.50
CA LEU A 155 8.44 -13.25 0.49
C LEU A 155 9.53 -12.22 0.16
N GLN A 156 9.46 -11.66 -1.05
CA GLN A 156 10.21 -10.48 -1.46
C GLN A 156 9.48 -9.23 -0.93
N TRP A 157 9.67 -8.94 0.35
CA TRP A 157 9.02 -7.82 1.02
C TRP A 157 9.84 -6.52 0.94
N THR A 158 9.16 -5.39 1.02
CA THR A 158 9.76 -4.08 1.31
C THR A 158 8.85 -3.40 2.31
N LEU A 159 9.40 -3.03 3.46
CA LEU A 159 8.68 -2.31 4.52
C LEU A 159 8.87 -0.81 4.27
N VAL A 160 7.79 -0.04 4.27
CA VAL A 160 7.82 1.37 3.89
C VAL A 160 7.17 2.23 4.96
N ASP A 161 7.87 3.28 5.39
CA ASP A 161 7.27 4.27 6.30
C ASP A 161 6.15 5.03 5.61
N ALA A 162 4.99 5.08 6.28
CA ALA A 162 3.84 5.79 5.79
C ALA A 162 4.10 7.30 5.78
N PRO A 163 3.96 7.99 4.63
CA PRO A 163 3.97 9.43 4.60
C PRO A 163 2.70 9.96 5.27
N ARG A 164 2.79 11.13 5.93
CA ARG A 164 1.64 11.78 6.57
C ARG A 164 0.39 11.86 5.67
N ALA A 165 -0.67 11.16 6.05
CA ALA A 165 -1.92 11.12 5.31
C ALA A 165 -2.63 12.48 5.26
N VAL A 166 -3.43 12.71 4.21
CA VAL A 166 -4.28 13.89 4.05
C VAL A 166 -5.70 13.48 3.66
N ALA A 167 -6.67 13.81 4.50
CA ALA A 167 -8.07 13.48 4.23
C ALA A 167 -8.60 14.22 3.00
N GLY A 168 -9.53 13.57 2.27
CA GLY A 168 -10.23 14.18 1.13
C GLY A 168 -9.46 14.15 -0.20
N LEU A 169 -8.19 13.75 -0.21
CA LEU A 169 -7.45 13.55 -1.45
C LEU A 169 -7.94 12.29 -2.17
N THR A 170 -8.16 12.46 -3.47
CA THR A 170 -8.62 11.42 -4.40
C THR A 170 -7.69 11.34 -5.59
N ILE A 171 -7.78 10.26 -6.37
CA ILE A 171 -6.98 10.07 -7.58
C ILE A 171 -7.05 11.23 -8.59
N GLU A 172 -8.14 12.01 -8.62
CA GLU A 172 -8.28 13.19 -9.49
C GLU A 172 -7.24 14.27 -9.16
N HIS A 173 -6.88 14.41 -7.88
CA HIS A 173 -5.85 15.37 -7.43
C HIS A 173 -4.45 15.00 -7.95
N PHE A 174 -4.20 13.73 -8.25
CA PHE A 174 -2.91 13.22 -8.72
C PHE A 174 -2.86 13.02 -10.23
N SER A 175 -4.00 13.00 -10.90
CA SER A 175 -4.11 12.83 -12.36
C SER A 175 -4.18 14.15 -13.10
N GLN A 176 -4.61 15.24 -12.44
CA GLN A 176 -4.56 16.58 -13.00
C GLN A 176 -3.29 17.32 -12.54
N VAL A 177 -2.34 17.52 -13.46
CA VAL A 177 -1.25 18.50 -13.29
C VAL A 177 -1.86 19.91 -13.45
N SER A 178 -2.79 20.30 -12.57
CA SER A 178 -3.42 21.61 -12.70
C SER A 178 -2.51 22.67 -12.12
N SER A 179 -2.22 23.67 -12.94
CA SER A 179 -1.55 24.94 -12.63
C SER A 179 -2.32 25.83 -11.63
N SER A 180 -3.19 25.23 -10.81
CA SER A 180 -4.13 25.87 -9.89
C SER A 180 -4.42 24.94 -8.71
N LEU A 181 -3.38 24.36 -8.13
CA LEU A 181 -3.46 23.69 -6.83
C LEU A 181 -3.93 24.69 -5.78
N GLU A 182 -4.84 24.28 -4.91
CA GLU A 182 -5.24 25.11 -3.77
C GLU A 182 -3.99 25.43 -2.93
N PRO A 183 -3.82 26.69 -2.49
CA PRO A 183 -2.71 27.07 -1.62
C PRO A 183 -2.66 26.15 -0.38
N GLY A 184 -1.56 25.42 -0.20
CA GLY A 184 -1.36 24.47 0.90
C GLY A 184 -1.49 22.98 0.53
N LEU A 185 -2.05 22.63 -0.64
CA LEU A 185 -2.09 21.24 -1.10
C LEU A 185 -0.88 20.79 -1.92
N ALA A 186 -0.07 21.74 -2.41
CA ALA A 186 1.07 21.45 -3.27
C ALA A 186 2.11 20.54 -2.59
N GLU A 187 2.54 20.89 -1.38
CA GLU A 187 3.56 20.13 -0.63
C GLU A 187 3.07 18.72 -0.25
N PRO A 188 1.85 18.53 0.33
CA PRO A 188 1.36 17.18 0.59
C PRO A 188 1.20 16.31 -0.66
N LEU A 189 0.72 16.89 -1.77
CA LEU A 189 0.58 16.15 -3.03
C LEU A 189 1.95 15.78 -3.61
N GLU A 190 2.93 16.68 -3.56
CA GLU A 190 4.29 16.39 -3.99
C GLU A 190 4.90 15.26 -3.16
N ARG A 191 4.78 15.32 -1.82
CA ARG A 191 5.27 14.28 -0.91
C ARG A 191 4.64 12.93 -1.19
N LEU A 192 3.31 12.85 -1.25
CA LEU A 192 2.60 11.60 -1.55
C LEU A 192 2.95 11.05 -2.94
N ASN A 193 3.08 11.92 -3.94
CA ASN A 193 3.46 11.53 -5.29
C ASN A 193 4.91 10.99 -5.34
N ARG A 194 5.84 11.60 -4.61
CA ARG A 194 7.23 11.10 -4.51
C ARG A 194 7.29 9.69 -3.91
N VAL A 195 6.53 9.43 -2.85
CA VAL A 195 6.43 8.07 -2.27
C VAL A 195 5.82 7.10 -3.27
N ALA A 196 4.74 7.48 -3.97
CA ALA A 196 4.13 6.64 -5.00
C ALA A 196 5.09 6.32 -6.16
N VAL A 197 5.86 7.31 -6.63
CA VAL A 197 6.92 7.15 -7.64
C VAL A 197 8.01 6.22 -7.13
N GLY A 198 8.47 6.41 -5.89
CA GLY A 198 9.48 5.58 -5.25
C GLY A 198 9.08 4.11 -5.14
N ILE A 199 7.86 3.83 -4.67
CA ILE A 199 7.31 2.48 -4.63
C ILE A 199 7.19 1.89 -6.05
N ALA A 200 6.76 2.68 -7.04
CA ALA A 200 6.66 2.21 -8.43
C ALA A 200 8.03 1.94 -9.08
N ASP A 201 9.07 2.70 -8.71
CA ASP A 201 10.45 2.45 -9.14
C ASP A 201 11.01 1.20 -8.45
N GLU A 202 10.82 1.07 -7.14
CA GLU A 202 11.26 -0.09 -6.37
C GLU A 202 10.59 -1.38 -6.83
N LEU A 203 9.29 -1.35 -7.16
CA LEU A 203 8.56 -2.47 -7.76
C LEU A 203 9.23 -3.01 -9.03
N ARG A 204 9.87 -2.12 -9.80
CA ARG A 204 10.56 -2.48 -11.05
C ARG A 204 12.01 -2.88 -10.81
N LEU A 205 12.71 -2.17 -9.93
CA LEU A 205 14.16 -2.29 -9.79
C LEU A 205 14.57 -3.33 -8.74
N ASN A 206 13.70 -3.61 -7.75
CA ASN A 206 13.97 -4.52 -6.63
C ASN A 206 15.28 -4.21 -5.91
N LEU A 207 15.54 -2.93 -5.62
CA LEU A 207 16.78 -2.50 -4.98
C LEU A 207 16.74 -2.69 -3.46
N HIS A 208 15.54 -2.71 -2.86
CA HIS A 208 15.32 -2.73 -1.42
C HIS A 208 14.41 -3.91 -1.02
N VAL A 209 14.72 -5.09 -1.56
CA VAL A 209 14.04 -6.33 -1.17
C VAL A 209 14.63 -6.81 0.15
N ALA A 210 13.74 -7.16 1.08
CA ALA A 210 14.06 -7.49 2.47
C ALA A 210 14.67 -6.32 3.26
N GLU A 211 14.24 -5.09 2.94
CA GLU A 211 14.68 -3.87 3.62
C GLU A 211 13.48 -3.03 4.07
N HIS A 212 13.70 -2.28 5.15
CA HIS A 212 12.84 -1.19 5.60
C HIS A 212 13.37 0.11 5.03
N VAL A 213 12.49 0.87 4.39
CA VAL A 213 12.85 2.09 3.66
C VAL A 213 11.92 3.26 4.01
N ASN A 214 12.53 4.44 4.09
CA ASN A 214 11.84 5.70 4.16
C ASN A 214 12.03 6.49 2.87
N PHE A 215 10.95 6.83 2.19
CA PHE A 215 11.00 7.72 1.03
C PHE A 215 10.96 9.18 1.50
N VAL A 216 12.10 9.65 2.02
CA VAL A 216 12.25 11.01 2.54
C VAL A 216 12.10 12.04 1.42
N ALA A 217 11.28 13.07 1.66
CA ALA A 217 11.27 14.26 0.81
C ALA A 217 12.59 15.03 1.07
N ALA A 218 13.45 15.14 0.06
CA ALA A 218 14.65 15.98 0.12
C ALA A 218 14.25 17.47 0.29
N THR A 219 13.95 17.88 1.52
CA THR A 219 13.68 19.27 1.91
C THR A 219 14.12 19.61 3.33
N ASP A 220 14.68 18.68 4.10
CA ASP A 220 15.27 18.94 5.42
C ASP A 220 16.80 19.13 5.35
N TYR A 221 17.27 20.02 4.46
CA TYR A 221 18.65 20.55 4.45
C TYR A 221 18.66 22.06 4.25
#